data_AF-A0A2T7TR26-F1
#
_entry.id   AF-A0A2T7TR26-F1
#
_cell.length_a   1.000
_cell.length_b   1.000
_cell.length_c   1.000
_cell.angle_alpha   90.00
_cell.angle_beta   90.00
_cell.angle_gamma   90.00
#
_symmetry.space_group_name_H-M   'P 1'
#
loop_
_entity.id
_entity.type
_entity.pdbx_description
1 polymer ?
#
loop_
_entity_poly.entity_id
_entity_poly.type
_entity_poly.pdbx_seq_one_letter_code
_entity_poly.pdbx_strand_id
1 'polypeptide(L)' 'MVRRYGRCRRGERLVDATPWGHWKITTCVAGLRASGLIAPMVLDGPMTGEVFQAYVVVVGI' A
#
# COMPACT_ATOMS: atom_id res chain seq x y z
N MET A 1 7.60 -9.13 1.18
CA MET A 1 7.19 -9.87 -0.03
C MET A 1 8.47 -10.10 -0.81
N VAL A 2 8.78 -11.34 -1.20
CA VAL A 2 10.03 -11.61 -1.96
C VAL A 2 9.74 -11.51 -3.45
N ARG A 3 10.73 -11.06 -4.25
CA ARG A 3 10.60 -11.04 -5.71
C ARG A 3 10.33 -12.46 -6.21
N ARG A 4 9.34 -12.60 -7.09
CA ARG A 4 8.98 -13.91 -7.67
C ARG A 4 10.02 -14.42 -8.68
N TYR A 5 10.70 -13.50 -9.36
CA TYR A 5 11.67 -13.79 -10.40
C TYR A 5 12.84 -12.81 -10.35
N GLY A 6 14.02 -13.25 -10.75
CA GLY A 6 15.18 -12.39 -10.99
C GLY A 6 16.04 -12.94 -12.12
N ARG A 7 17.08 -12.20 -12.50
CA ARG A 7 17.96 -12.54 -13.63
C ARG A 7 19.43 -12.43 -13.21
N CYS A 8 20.23 -13.41 -13.62
CA CYS A 8 21.68 -13.42 -13.47
C CYS A 8 22.32 -14.00 -14.75
N ARG A 9 23.64 -13.89 -14.88
CA ARG A 9 24.34 -14.51 -16.02
C ARG A 9 24.25 -16.03 -15.91
N ARG A 10 24.29 -16.70 -17.07
CA ARG A 10 24.28 -18.17 -17.13
C ARG A 10 25.50 -18.71 -16.39
N GLY A 11 25.26 -19.62 -15.44
CA GLY A 11 26.31 -20.22 -14.60
C GLY A 11 26.56 -19.50 -13.27
N GLU A 12 25.94 -18.33 -13.04
CA GLU A 12 26.04 -17.61 -11.78
C GLU A 12 24.81 -17.87 -10.89
N ARG A 13 24.99 -17.82 -9.57
CA ARG A 13 23.88 -17.84 -8.61
C ARG A 13 23.28 -16.43 -8.53
N LEU A 14 21.97 -16.32 -8.72
CA LEU A 14 21.24 -15.08 -8.42
C LEU A 14 21.23 -14.85 -6.90
N VAL A 15 21.82 -13.74 -6.47
CA VAL A 15 21.76 -13.26 -5.08
C VAL A 15 20.77 -12.11 -5.02
N ASP A 16 19.78 -12.19 -4.13
CA ASP A 16 18.81 -11.13 -3.88
C ASP A 16 18.62 -10.93 -2.38
N ALA A 17 18.23 -9.72 -1.99
CA ALA A 17 17.86 -9.39 -0.62
C ALA A 17 16.37 -9.64 -0.43
N THR A 18 16.03 -10.50 0.54
CA THR A 18 14.64 -10.65 0.97
C THR A 18 14.31 -9.54 1.96
N PRO A 19 13.21 -8.78 1.78
CA PRO A 19 12.78 -7.85 2.81
C PRO A 19 12.43 -8.64 4.08
N TRP A 20 13.28 -8.47 5.09
CA TRP A 20 13.17 -9.07 6.41
C TRP A 20 12.92 -7.92 7.39
N GLY A 21 11.82 -8.00 8.16
CA GLY A 21 11.52 -7.04 9.22
C GLY A 21 10.04 -7.08 9.62
N HIS A 22 9.65 -6.19 10.54
CA HIS A 22 8.24 -5.93 10.81
C HIS A 22 7.59 -5.35 9.55
N TRP A 23 6.51 -5.99 9.10
CA TRP A 23 5.74 -5.51 7.97
C TRP A 23 5.10 -4.17 8.32
N LYS A 24 5.53 -3.10 7.65
CA LYS A 24 4.82 -1.83 7.69
C LYS A 24 3.63 -1.95 6.75
N ILE A 25 2.42 -1.91 7.31
CA ILE A 25 1.19 -1.86 6.54
C ILE A 25 0.92 -0.40 6.21
N THR A 26 0.67 -0.11 4.95
CA THR A 26 0.22 1.21 4.50
C THR A 26 -1.14 1.03 3.84
N THR A 27 -2.18 1.63 4.42
CA THR A 27 -3.53 1.59 3.85
C THR A 27 -3.76 2.87 3.05
N CYS A 28 -4.17 2.71 1.79
CA CYS A 28 -4.61 3.81 0.93
C CYS A 28 -6.12 3.71 0.75
N VAL A 29 -6.83 4.80 0.99
CA VAL A 29 -8.27 4.93 0.73
C VAL A 29 -8.50 6.11 -0.20
N ALA A 30 -9.47 5.97 -1.08
CA ALA A 30 -9.93 7.05 -1.93
C ALA A 30 -11.42 6.87 -2.22
N GLY A 31 -12.12 7.98 -2.42
CA GLY A 31 -13.48 7.99 -2.93
C GLY A 31 -13.47 7.99 -4.45
N LEU A 32 -14.51 7.44 -5.05
CA LEU A 32 -14.68 7.45 -6.50
C LEU A 32 -16.05 8.01 -6.86
N ARG A 33 -16.09 9.03 -7.72
CA ARG A 33 -17.29 9.59 -8.33
C ARG A 33 -17.25 9.37 -9.84
N ALA A 34 -18.38 9.56 -10.51
CA ALA A 34 -18.44 9.51 -11.98
C ALA A 34 -17.49 10.53 -12.65
N SER A 35 -17.19 11.63 -11.98
CA SER A 35 -16.22 12.64 -12.42
C SER A 35 -14.75 12.28 -12.14
N GLY A 36 -14.49 11.19 -11.40
CA GLY A 36 -13.14 10.70 -11.11
C GLY A 36 -12.87 10.41 -9.63
N LEU A 37 -11.59 10.19 -9.34
CA LEU A 37 -11.08 9.93 -7.99
C LEU A 37 -11.20 11.19 -7.14
N ILE A 38 -11.70 11.04 -5.91
CA ILE A 38 -11.76 12.11 -4.91
C ILE A 38 -11.06 11.64 -3.64
N ALA A 39 -10.57 12.61 -2.87
CA ALA A 39 -10.09 12.42 -1.51
C ALA A 39 -9.13 11.22 -1.28
N PRO A 40 -7.92 11.26 -1.84
CA PRO A 40 -6.91 10.28 -1.50
C PRO A 40 -6.41 10.50 -0.06
N MET A 41 -6.37 9.43 0.73
CA MET A 41 -5.72 9.40 2.05
C MET A 41 -4.84 8.16 2.17
N VAL A 42 -3.66 8.34 2.76
CA VAL A 42 -2.72 7.26 3.07
C VAL A 42 -2.48 7.26 4.57
N LEU A 43 -2.56 6.08 5.19
CA LEU A 43 -2.33 5.89 6.61
C LEU A 43 -1.30 4.77 6.85
N ASP A 44 -0.45 4.97 7.85
CA ASP A 44 0.42 3.92 8.37
C ASP A 44 -0.40 3.06 9.33
N GLY A 45 -0.68 1.81 8.94
CA GLY A 45 -1.47 0.85 9.71
C GLY A 45 -2.80 0.46 9.05
N PRO A 46 -3.72 -0.16 9.82
CA PRO A 46 -5.04 -0.57 9.35
C PRO A 46 -6.07 0.58 9.39
N MET A 47 -7.08 0.49 8.54
CA MET A 47 -8.28 1.34 8.64
C MET A 47 -9.13 0.90 9.84
N THR A 48 -9.38 1.80 10.81
CA THR A 48 -10.34 1.59 11.90
C THR A 48 -11.64 2.35 11.64
N GLY A 49 -12.67 2.12 12.46
CA GLY A 49 -13.93 2.86 12.38
C GLY A 49 -13.73 4.37 12.59
N GLU A 50 -12.93 4.76 13.57
CA GLU A 50 -12.64 6.17 13.88
C GLU A 50 -11.88 6.85 12.73
N VAL A 51 -10.88 6.16 12.16
CA VAL A 51 -10.13 6.68 11.01
C VAL A 51 -11.03 6.82 9.78
N PHE A 52 -11.97 5.88 9.58
CA PHE A 52 -12.94 5.98 8.50
C PHE A 52 -13.94 7.13 8.72
N GLN A 53 -14.42 7.35 9.93
CA GLN A 53 -15.30 8.49 10.25
C GLN A 53 -14.57 9.82 10.01
N ALA A 54 -13.32 9.95 10.46
CA ALA A 54 -12.51 11.13 10.20
C ALA A 54 -12.31 11.34 8.68
N TYR A 55 -12.06 10.26 7.93
CA TYR A 55 -11.96 10.31 6.48
C TYR A 55 -13.26 10.84 5.85
N VAL A 56 -14.42 10.26 6.16
CA VAL A 56 -15.72 10.70 5.61
C VAL A 56 -15.99 12.19 5.87
N VAL A 57 -15.71 12.66 7.10
CA VAL A 57 -15.85 14.07 7.49
C VAL A 57 -14.93 14.99 6.69
N VAL A 58 -13.65 14.61 6.51
CA VAL A 58 -12.68 15.39 5.73
C VAL A 58 -13.12 15.50 4.26
N VAL A 59 -13.78 14.47 3.74
CA VAL A 59 -14.21 14.40 2.34
C VAL A 59 -15.56 15.05 2.08
N GLY A 60 -16.37 15.23 3.13
CA GLY A 60 -17.70 15.84 3.03
C GLY A 60 -18.71 14.95 2.30
N ILE A 61 -18.62 13.63 2.52
CA ILE A 61 -19.62 12.63 2.09
C ILE A 61 -20.40 12.08 3.27
#